data_AF-J9DS07-F1
#
_entry.id   AF-J9DS07-F1
#
_cell.length_a   1.000
_cell.length_b   1.000
_cell.length_c   1.000
_cell.angle_alpha   90.00
_cell.angle_beta   90.00
_cell.angle_gamma   90.00
#
_symmetry.space_group_name_H-M   'P 1'
#
loop_
_entity.id
_entity.type
_entity.pdbx_description
1 polymer ?
#
loop_
_entity_poly.entity_id
_entity_poly.type
_entity_poly.pdbx_seq_one_letter_code
_entity_poly.pdbx_strand_id
1 'polypeptide(L)'
;MASFRVSRATALLKMLRKTLHAVSVPPEYKRMLLDGVLAPTTSFGNEIFGSNNHSIECIARVVFKGIACVLKKSNFCRHRAYEELYIIPMEMRLLRRELGRSYNGHIVEG
;
A
#
# COMPACT_ATOMS: atom_id res chain seq x y z
N MET A 1 13.69 0.11 -12.51
CA MET A 1 12.65 -0.81 -11.97
C MET A 1 11.59 -0.12 -11.11
N ALA A 2 11.93 0.82 -10.21
CA ALA A 2 10.94 1.57 -9.44
C ALA A 2 9.87 2.28 -10.29
N SER A 3 10.29 2.91 -11.40
CA SER A 3 9.39 3.56 -12.37
C SER A 3 8.33 2.60 -12.94
N PHE A 4 8.69 1.34 -13.23
CA PHE A 4 7.75 0.34 -13.74
C PHE A 4 6.69 -0.02 -12.68
N ARG A 5 7.10 -0.21 -11.41
CA ARG A 5 6.18 -0.51 -10.29
C ARG A 5 5.19 0.63 -10.05
N VAL A 6 5.69 1.86 -10.02
CA VAL A 6 4.87 3.08 -9.87
C VAL A 6 3.90 3.22 -11.05
N SER A 7 4.36 2.96 -12.26
CA SER A 7 3.53 3.03 -13.47
C SER A 7 2.42 1.98 -13.45
N ARG A 8 2.75 0.73 -13.11
CA ARG A 8 1.78 -0.36 -12.98
C ARG A 8 0.76 -0.09 -11.87
N ALA A 9 1.20 0.38 -10.71
CA ALA A 9 0.32 0.75 -9.62
C ALA A 9 -0.59 1.94 -9.98
N THR A 10 -0.06 2.92 -10.71
CA THR A 10 -0.86 4.07 -11.18
C THR A 10 -1.91 3.63 -12.21
N ALA A 11 -1.56 2.74 -13.13
CA ALA A 11 -2.51 2.17 -14.08
C ALA A 11 -3.63 1.39 -13.36
N LEU A 12 -3.25 0.56 -12.39
CA LEU A 12 -4.21 -0.18 -11.56
C LEU A 12 -5.14 0.75 -10.78
N LEU A 13 -4.60 1.81 -10.15
CA LEU A 13 -5.41 2.81 -9.47
C LEU A 13 -6.39 3.50 -10.43
N LYS A 14 -5.97 3.82 -11.66
CA LYS A 14 -6.88 4.41 -12.68
C LYS A 14 -8.04 3.46 -12.99
N MET A 15 -7.79 2.16 -13.09
CA MET A 15 -8.84 1.16 -13.31
C MET A 15 -9.81 1.07 -12.12
N LEU A 16 -9.27 1.02 -10.89
CA LEU A 16 -10.06 0.88 -9.66
C LEU A 16 -10.79 2.17 -9.26
N ARG A 17 -10.39 3.32 -9.81
CA ARG A 17 -10.89 4.64 -9.41
C ARG A 17 -12.42 4.75 -9.43
N LYS A 18 -13.09 4.21 -10.45
CA LYS A 18 -14.56 4.23 -10.55
C LYS A 18 -15.19 3.50 -9.35
N THR A 19 -14.70 2.31 -9.02
CA THR A 19 -15.16 1.49 -7.90
C THR A 19 -14.86 2.14 -6.55
N LEU A 20 -13.68 2.74 -6.38
CA LEU A 20 -13.31 3.42 -5.13
C LEU A 20 -14.17 4.66 -4.85
N HIS A 21 -14.56 5.40 -5.89
CA HIS A 21 -15.45 6.56 -5.75
C HIS A 21 -16.94 6.22 -5.62
N ALA A 22 -17.37 5.05 -6.12
CA ALA A 22 -18.77 4.65 -6.14
C ALA A 22 -19.35 4.57 -4.73
N VAL A 23 -20.45 5.27 -4.47
CA VAL A 23 -21.11 5.28 -3.14
C VAL A 23 -21.79 3.94 -2.85
N SER A 24 -22.28 3.27 -3.89
CA SER A 24 -22.93 1.96 -3.79
C SER A 24 -21.99 0.83 -3.35
N VAL A 25 -20.67 1.05 -3.41
CA VAL A 25 -19.68 0.05 -3.00
C VAL A 25 -19.36 0.24 -1.52
N PRO A 26 -19.52 -0.80 -0.69
CA PRO A 26 -19.19 -0.74 0.73
C PRO A 26 -17.72 -0.38 0.99
N PRO A 27 -17.42 0.36 2.08
CA PRO A 27 -16.06 0.75 2.43
C PRO A 27 -15.14 -0.45 2.65
N GLU A 28 -15.67 -1.58 3.14
CA GLU A 28 -14.93 -2.83 3.35
C GLU A 28 -14.40 -3.40 2.04
N TYR A 29 -15.23 -3.39 0.98
CA TYR A 29 -14.80 -3.86 -0.34
C TYR A 29 -13.75 -2.94 -0.95
N LYS A 30 -13.89 -1.62 -0.76
CA LYS A 30 -12.87 -0.65 -1.18
C LYS A 30 -11.55 -0.85 -0.45
N ARG A 31 -11.62 -1.12 0.86
CA ARG A 31 -10.46 -1.50 1.67
C ARG A 31 -9.81 -2.77 1.13
N MET A 32 -10.58 -3.82 0.83
CA MET A 32 -10.04 -5.06 0.25
C MET A 32 -9.30 -4.81 -1.07
N LEU A 33 -9.80 -3.91 -1.92
CA LEU A 33 -9.12 -3.54 -3.16
C LEU A 33 -7.80 -2.79 -2.90
N LEU A 34 -7.79 -1.88 -1.93
CA LEU A 34 -6.57 -1.14 -1.56
C LEU A 34 -5.53 -2.07 -0.92
N ASP A 35 -5.96 -2.93 0.00
CA ASP A 35 -5.07 -3.75 0.82
C ASP A 35 -4.65 -5.06 0.15
N GLY A 36 -5.56 -5.69 -0.61
CA GLY A 36 -5.35 -6.98 -1.25
C GLY A 36 -4.89 -6.91 -2.71
N VAL A 37 -5.03 -5.74 -3.37
CA VAL A 37 -4.66 -5.60 -4.79
C VAL A 37 -3.65 -4.47 -4.98
N LEU A 38 -3.96 -3.25 -4.54
CA LEU A 38 -3.10 -2.10 -4.81
C LEU A 38 -1.76 -2.17 -4.05
N ALA A 39 -1.80 -2.43 -2.74
CA ALA A 39 -0.60 -2.49 -1.91
C ALA A 39 0.35 -3.68 -2.24
N PRO A 40 -0.13 -4.90 -2.52
CA PRO A 40 0.76 -6.00 -2.93
C PRO A 40 1.39 -5.74 -4.30
N THR A 41 0.63 -5.17 -5.24
CA THR A 41 1.13 -4.83 -6.58
C THR A 41 2.25 -3.80 -6.53
N THR A 42 2.19 -2.85 -5.60
CA THR A 42 3.25 -1.86 -5.42
C THR A 42 4.46 -2.41 -4.68
N SER A 43 4.27 -3.39 -3.79
CA SER A 43 5.31 -3.99 -2.96
C SER A 43 6.06 -5.13 -3.65
N PHE A 44 5.53 -5.65 -4.77
CA PHE A 44 6.09 -6.80 -5.47
C PHE A 44 7.53 -6.54 -5.95
N GLY A 45 8.43 -7.45 -5.59
CA GLY A 45 9.85 -7.39 -5.92
C GLY A 45 10.69 -6.47 -5.02
N ASN A 46 10.11 -5.74 -4.06
CA ASN A 46 10.89 -5.00 -3.07
C ASN A 46 11.74 -5.93 -2.20
N GLU A 47 11.25 -7.14 -1.96
CA GLU A 47 11.92 -8.17 -1.15
C GLU A 47 13.18 -8.76 -1.80
N ILE A 48 13.23 -8.72 -3.12
CA ILE A 48 14.29 -9.34 -3.95
C ILE A 48 15.33 -8.29 -4.34
N PHE A 49 14.87 -7.09 -4.70
CA PHE A 49 15.74 -6.05 -5.28
C PHE A 49 15.99 -4.88 -4.31
N GLY A 50 15.45 -4.93 -3.10
CA GLY A 50 15.43 -3.80 -2.18
C GLY A 50 14.58 -2.64 -2.68
N SER A 51 14.45 -1.61 -1.85
CA SER A 51 13.81 -0.34 -2.23
C SER A 51 14.53 0.82 -1.60
N ASN A 52 14.83 1.84 -2.42
CA ASN A 52 15.30 3.11 -1.90
C ASN A 52 14.11 3.94 -1.37
N ASN A 53 14.41 4.88 -0.46
CA ASN A 53 13.40 5.73 0.18
C ASN A 53 12.52 6.47 -0.83
N HIS A 54 13.10 6.94 -1.94
CA HIS A 54 12.37 7.63 -3.00
C HIS A 54 11.30 6.74 -3.66
N SER A 55 11.60 5.45 -3.89
CA SER A 55 10.64 4.50 -4.46
C SER A 55 9.49 4.21 -3.50
N ILE A 56 9.81 4.04 -2.21
CA ILE A 56 8.82 3.82 -1.15
C ILE A 56 7.88 5.01 -1.07
N GLU A 57 8.41 6.23 -1.11
CA GLU A 57 7.60 7.44 -1.10
C GLU A 57 6.69 7.55 -2.33
N CYS A 58 7.23 7.29 -3.53
CA CYS A 58 6.44 7.27 -4.77
C CYS A 58 5.30 6.23 -4.72
N ILE A 59 5.57 5.06 -4.15
CA ILE A 59 4.59 4.01 -3.96
C ILE A 59 3.53 4.43 -2.93
N ALA A 60 3.94 4.96 -1.79
CA ALA A 60 3.04 5.44 -0.75
C ALA A 60 2.09 6.52 -1.32
N ARG A 61 2.57 7.41 -2.19
CA ARG A 61 1.73 8.39 -2.91
C ARG A 61 0.62 7.75 -3.74
N VAL A 62 0.84 6.59 -4.35
CA VAL A 62 -0.21 5.89 -5.10
C VAL A 62 -1.27 5.33 -4.15
N VAL A 63 -0.86 4.74 -3.03
CA VAL A 63 -1.77 4.25 -2.00
C VAL A 63 -2.58 5.40 -1.39
N PHE A 64 -1.94 6.53 -1.09
CA PHE A 64 -2.61 7.74 -0.60
C PHE A 64 -3.66 8.27 -1.57
N LYS A 65 -3.39 8.25 -2.88
CA LYS A 65 -4.39 8.61 -3.88
C LYS A 65 -5.58 7.64 -3.89
N GLY A 66 -5.34 6.35 -3.67
CA GLY A 66 -6.41 5.37 -3.49
C GLY A 66 -7.29 5.68 -2.28
N ILE A 67 -6.67 5.98 -1.14
CA ILE A 67 -7.37 6.40 0.09
C ILE A 67 -8.14 7.70 -0.14
N ALA A 68 -7.54 8.69 -0.81
CA ALA A 68 -8.20 9.94 -1.17
C ALA A 68 -9.48 9.72 -1.99
N CYS A 69 -9.46 8.74 -2.91
CA CYS A 69 -10.65 8.36 -3.68
C CYS A 69 -11.77 7.79 -2.79
N VAL A 70 -11.42 6.98 -1.79
CA VAL A 70 -12.40 6.41 -0.84
C VAL A 70 -12.98 7.49 0.07
N LEU A 71 -12.13 8.34 0.65
CA LEU A 71 -12.53 9.41 1.55
C LEU A 71 -13.16 10.61 0.83
N LYS A 72 -13.05 10.68 -0.50
CA LYS A 72 -13.42 11.83 -1.34
C LYS A 72 -12.78 13.15 -0.89
N LYS A 73 -11.60 13.08 -0.28
CA LYS A 73 -10.84 14.22 0.24
C LYS A 73 -9.41 14.16 -0.30
N SER A 74 -8.91 15.28 -0.82
CA SER A 74 -7.53 15.40 -1.28
C SER A 74 -6.54 15.61 -0.14
N ASN A 75 -7.00 16.19 0.97
CA ASN A 75 -6.22 16.39 2.19
C ASN A 75 -6.91 15.68 3.36
N PHE A 76 -6.17 14.84 4.08
CA PHE A 76 -6.66 14.08 5.22
C PHE A 76 -5.50 13.73 6.16
N CYS A 77 -5.81 13.56 7.45
CA CYS A 77 -4.87 13.00 8.41
C CYS A 77 -4.62 11.53 8.06
N ARG A 78 -3.37 11.20 7.70
CA ARG A 78 -2.99 9.84 7.26
C ARG A 78 -3.24 8.80 8.34
N HIS A 79 -2.90 9.12 9.59
CA HIS A 79 -3.08 8.20 10.72
C HIS A 79 -4.56 7.85 10.91
N ARG A 80 -5.42 8.87 10.99
CA ARG A 80 -6.87 8.70 11.09
C ARG A 80 -7.47 7.95 9.90
N ALA A 81 -7.00 8.22 8.69
CA ALA A 81 -7.46 7.49 7.49
C ALA A 81 -7.09 6.01 7.52
N TYR A 82 -5.91 5.67 8.05
CA TYR A 82 -5.50 4.28 8.24
C TYR A 82 -6.34 3.58 9.31
N GLU A 83 -6.69 4.26 10.39
CA GLU A 83 -7.60 3.73 11.42
C GLU A 83 -9.02 3.54 10.88
N GLU A 84 -9.61 4.58 10.27
CA GLU A 84 -10.99 4.55 9.76
C GLU A 84 -11.18 3.51 8.64
N LEU A 85 -10.15 3.32 7.80
CA LEU A 85 -10.18 2.30 6.73
C LEU A 85 -9.54 0.98 7.16
N TYR A 86 -9.07 0.87 8.40
CA TYR A 86 -8.34 -0.30 8.91
C TYR A 86 -7.22 -0.79 7.94
N ILE A 87 -6.51 0.13 7.29
CA ILE A 87 -5.41 -0.17 6.37
C ILE A 87 -4.10 -0.15 7.14
N ILE A 88 -3.27 -1.18 6.98
CA ILE A 88 -1.96 -1.24 7.61
C ILE A 88 -1.00 -0.31 6.85
N PRO A 89 -0.33 0.66 7.52
CA PRO A 89 0.65 1.54 6.88
C PRO A 89 1.74 0.74 6.16
N MET A 90 2.18 1.23 5.01
CA MET A 90 3.15 0.52 4.19
C MET A 90 4.50 0.35 4.89
N GLU A 91 4.92 1.35 5.67
CA GLU A 91 6.11 1.31 6.50
C GLU A 91 6.04 0.17 7.52
N MET A 92 4.88 0.00 8.18
CA MET A 92 4.62 -1.09 9.12
C MET A 92 4.60 -2.47 8.44
N ARG A 93 4.20 -2.55 7.15
CA ARG A 93 4.22 -3.81 6.39
C ARG A 93 5.64 -4.24 6.02
N LEU A 94 6.52 -3.29 5.73
CA LEU A 94 7.94 -3.56 5.52
C LEU A 94 8.58 -4.03 6.84
N LEU A 95 8.30 -3.32 7.95
CA LEU A 95 8.82 -3.64 9.29
C LEU A 95 8.34 -5.00 9.83
N ARG A 96 7.04 -5.33 9.69
CA ARG A 96 6.51 -6.66 10.10
C ARG A 96 7.16 -7.81 9.33
N ARG A 97 7.60 -7.58 8.09
CA ARG A 97 8.27 -8.60 7.28
C ARG A 97 9.76 -8.73 7.62
N GLU A 98 10.43 -7.65 8.01
CA GLU A 98 11.79 -7.70 8.55
C GLU A 98 11.82 -8.46 9.89
N LEU A 99 10.87 -8.18 10.79
CA LEU A 99 10.72 -8.94 12.04
C LEU A 99 10.29 -10.40 11.81
N GLY A 100 9.46 -10.68 10.80
CA GLY A 100 9.10 -12.04 10.41
C GLY A 100 10.26 -12.84 9.79
N ARG A 101 11.27 -12.18 9.20
CA ARG A 101 12.53 -12.82 8.79
C ARG A 101 13.42 -13.15 9.98
N SER A 102 13.36 -12.39 11.07
CA SER A 102 14.13 -12.66 12.28
C SER A 102 13.63 -13.87 13.09
N TYR A 103 12.40 -14.34 12.86
CA TYR A 103 11.83 -15.53 13.51
C TYR A 103 11.91 -16.81 12.66
N ASN A 104 11.97 -16.69 11.33
CA ASN A 104 12.10 -17.85 10.42
C ASN A 104 13.54 -18.09 9.94
N GLY A 105 14.47 -17.20 10.25
CA GLY A 105 15.90 -17.46 10.18
C GLY A 105 16.41 -17.70 11.60
N HIS A 106 16.89 -18.91 11.85
CA HIS A 106 17.82 -19.22 12.94
C HIS A 106 18.64 -17.99 13.36
N ILE A 107 18.41 -17.48 14.57
CA ILE A 107 19.50 -16.86 15.32
C ILE A 107 20.32 -18.05 15.83
N VAL A 108 21.31 -18.45 15.03
CA VAL A 108 22.45 -19.24 15.48
C VAL A 108 23.63 -18.27 15.48
N GLU A 109 24.09 -18.00 16.70
CA GLU A 109 25.43 -17.53 17.09
C GLU A 109 25.80 -16.08 16.72
N GLY A 110 26.25 -15.22 17.65
CA GLY A 110 26.54 -15.41 19.07
C GLY A 110 26.73 -14.09 19.81
#